data_AF-A0A673MK42-F1
#
_entry.id   AF-A0A673MK42-F1
#
_cell.length_a   1.000
_cell.length_b   1.000
_cell.length_c   1.000
_cell.angle_alpha   90.00
_cell.angle_beta   90.00
_cell.angle_gamma   90.00
#
_symmetry.space_group_name_H-M   'P 1'
#
loop_
_entity.id
_entity.type
_entity.pdbx_description
1 polymer ?
#
loop_
_entity_poly.entity_id
_entity_poly.type
_entity_poly.pdbx_seq_one_letter_code
_entity_poly.pdbx_strand_id
1 'polypeptide(L)'
;MFAKRKYRTSLPEDETESTGIRPNHDGTFQLKKSVEIQENEKANYDCFVAHRTLKEPIIIEWGRKRAGAQFYIHISLLFTAEKHSLYYIYTALSKPVDLPGIYQFTAMGLLDDIQIDYYNSEEQKKIPKQTWMKEKMQEDYWEKGTQSRKSKEQWFNVNIDILMKRMRQNESDLHVLQWRHGCEVEQQGSELAFSKGISEYTYDGEDFISFDIAVSQWVALVEAALPTKRKWDSVLILNQYTKGYLEKECVDWLNKFREYGDKELRHGSSPTVHVFAKRSIKDKSKLKLTCVATGFYPRDVTLGIRKSHTFLSEDETESTGIRPNHDGTFQKSVEIQENEKAEYDCFVSHKNFKSIIIKLGR
;
A
#
# COMPACT_ATOMS: atom_id res chain seq x y z
N MET A 1 -5.77 4.31 -17.27
CA MET A 1 -4.75 5.37 -17.42
C MET A 1 -4.79 6.29 -16.20
N PHE A 2 -3.67 6.44 -15.50
CA PHE A 2 -3.51 7.41 -14.43
C PHE A 2 -2.30 8.30 -14.75
N ALA A 3 -2.53 9.62 -14.83
CA ALA A 3 -1.51 10.61 -15.16
C ALA A 3 -1.55 11.80 -14.19
N LYS A 4 -0.37 12.31 -13.87
CA LYS A 4 -0.19 13.65 -13.29
C LYS A 4 -0.02 14.62 -14.45
N ARG A 5 -0.77 15.72 -14.44
CA ARG A 5 -0.74 16.69 -15.53
C ARG A 5 -0.37 18.08 -15.03
N LYS A 6 0.42 18.79 -15.81
CA LYS A 6 0.75 20.20 -15.64
C LYS A 6 0.13 20.96 -16.79
N TYR A 7 -0.71 21.95 -16.49
CA TYR A 7 -1.54 22.64 -17.49
C TYR A 7 -2.37 21.69 -18.37
N ARG A 8 -2.90 20.61 -17.79
CA ARG A 8 -3.66 19.54 -18.47
C ARG A 8 -2.85 18.68 -19.46
N THR A 9 -1.54 18.86 -19.52
CA THR A 9 -0.62 18.00 -20.28
C THR A 9 0.00 16.96 -19.36
N SER A 10 -0.01 15.69 -19.74
CA SER A 10 0.65 14.62 -18.98
C SER A 10 2.13 14.90 -18.82
N LEU A 11 2.61 14.80 -17.58
CA LEU A 11 4.03 14.87 -17.27
C LEU A 11 4.75 13.61 -17.77
N PRO A 12 6.00 13.73 -18.20
CA PRO A 12 6.79 12.59 -18.66
C PRO A 12 7.20 11.68 -17.49
N GLU A 13 7.64 10.45 -17.80
CA GLU A 13 7.95 9.44 -16.77
C GLU A 13 9.18 9.79 -15.92
N ASP A 14 10.17 10.46 -16.49
CA ASP A 14 11.36 10.93 -15.77
C ASP A 14 11.05 12.02 -14.73
N GLU A 15 9.95 12.76 -14.92
CA GLU A 15 9.43 13.73 -13.96
C GLU A 15 8.38 13.15 -13.00
N THR A 16 7.98 11.88 -13.18
CA THR A 16 6.93 11.27 -12.36
C THR A 16 7.34 9.93 -11.78
N GLU A 17 7.35 9.84 -10.45
CA GLU A 17 7.65 8.58 -9.78
C GLU A 17 6.38 7.75 -9.64
N SER A 18 6.46 6.49 -10.04
CA SER A 18 5.38 5.53 -9.83
C SER A 18 5.78 4.42 -8.87
N THR A 19 4.84 4.05 -8.03
CA THR A 19 4.94 2.89 -7.12
C THR A 19 4.70 1.55 -7.82
N GLY A 20 4.31 1.56 -9.10
CA GLY A 20 3.74 0.40 -9.78
C GLY A 20 2.33 0.08 -9.27
N ILE A 21 1.63 -0.82 -9.97
CA ILE A 21 0.31 -1.29 -9.55
C ILE A 21 0.49 -2.24 -8.36
N ARG A 22 -0.26 -2.01 -7.28
CA ARG A 22 -0.28 -2.86 -6.08
C ARG A 22 -1.70 -3.38 -5.82
N PRO A 23 -1.91 -4.68 -5.60
CA PRO A 23 -3.19 -5.19 -5.13
C PRO A 23 -3.41 -4.84 -3.66
N ASN A 24 -4.66 -4.63 -3.32
CA ASN A 24 -5.17 -4.53 -1.96
C ASN A 24 -5.59 -5.93 -1.46
N HIS A 25 -5.91 -6.02 -0.17
CA HIS A 25 -6.37 -7.27 0.45
C HIS A 25 -7.80 -7.67 0.02
N ASP A 26 -8.56 -6.74 -0.56
CA ASP A 26 -9.95 -6.90 -0.98
C ASP A 26 -10.10 -7.17 -2.49
N GLY A 27 -9.01 -7.54 -3.17
CA GLY A 27 -8.99 -7.80 -4.62
C GLY A 27 -8.97 -6.53 -5.49
N THR A 28 -9.05 -5.34 -4.90
CA THR A 28 -8.91 -4.07 -5.64
C THR A 28 -7.44 -3.70 -5.87
N PHE A 29 -7.19 -2.68 -6.70
CA PHE A 29 -5.84 -2.25 -7.04
C PHE A 29 -5.63 -0.79 -6.64
N GLN A 30 -4.41 -0.48 -6.21
CA GLN A 30 -3.93 0.87 -5.99
C GLN A 30 -2.70 1.16 -6.85
N LEU A 31 -2.59 2.39 -7.31
CA LEU A 31 -1.44 2.91 -8.02
C LEU A 31 -1.20 4.32 -7.52
N LYS A 32 0.03 4.61 -7.11
CA LYS A 32 0.45 5.95 -6.72
C LYS A 32 1.46 6.48 -7.72
N LYS A 33 1.23 7.72 -8.15
CA LYS A 33 2.16 8.56 -8.91
C LYS A 33 2.43 9.86 -8.15
N SER A 34 3.69 10.24 -8.01
CA SER A 34 4.17 11.49 -7.41
C SER A 34 4.97 12.32 -8.42
N VAL A 35 5.06 13.61 -8.18
CA VAL A 35 5.90 14.57 -8.90
C VAL A 35 6.45 15.54 -7.87
N GLU A 36 7.72 15.91 -8.00
CA GLU A 36 8.32 16.96 -7.19
C GLU A 36 7.98 18.33 -7.78
N ILE A 37 7.47 19.25 -6.97
CA ILE A 37 7.01 20.58 -7.40
C ILE A 37 7.73 21.63 -6.56
N GLN A 38 8.32 22.63 -7.22
CA GLN A 38 8.98 23.72 -6.51
C GLN A 38 7.95 24.61 -5.78
N GLU A 39 8.23 25.00 -4.53
CA GLU A 39 7.26 25.73 -3.69
C GLU A 39 6.90 27.12 -4.27
N ASN A 40 7.77 27.71 -5.08
CA ASN A 40 7.52 28.98 -5.76
C ASN A 40 6.80 28.81 -7.13
N GLU A 41 6.64 27.58 -7.60
CA GLU A 41 6.08 27.29 -8.91
C GLU A 41 4.60 27.68 -8.95
N LYS A 42 4.22 28.41 -10.00
CA LYS A 42 2.83 28.84 -10.23
C LYS A 42 2.27 28.09 -11.44
N ALA A 43 2.16 26.77 -11.31
CA ALA A 43 1.55 25.93 -12.32
C ALA A 43 0.29 25.24 -11.75
N ASN A 44 -0.68 25.01 -12.64
CA ASN A 44 -1.87 24.24 -12.30
C ASN A 44 -1.58 22.77 -12.54
N TYR A 45 -1.61 22.00 -11.46
CA TYR A 45 -1.47 20.55 -11.51
C TYR A 45 -2.84 19.91 -11.35
N ASP A 46 -3.04 18.81 -12.05
CA ASP A 46 -4.21 17.97 -11.87
C ASP A 46 -3.86 16.49 -11.96
N CYS A 47 -4.75 15.67 -11.42
CA CYS A 47 -4.69 14.23 -11.42
C CYS A 47 -5.80 13.71 -12.33
N PHE A 48 -5.42 13.07 -13.43
CA PHE A 48 -6.34 12.50 -14.41
C PHE A 48 -6.39 10.98 -14.27
N VAL A 49 -7.59 10.43 -14.10
CA VAL A 49 -7.85 9.00 -13.98
C VAL A 49 -8.93 8.57 -14.97
N ALA A 50 -8.55 7.76 -15.94
CA ALA A 50 -9.46 7.05 -16.82
C ALA A 50 -9.39 5.55 -16.53
N HIS A 51 -10.54 4.92 -16.32
CA HIS A 51 -10.65 3.50 -16.02
C HIS A 51 -11.90 2.94 -16.71
N ARG A 52 -11.87 1.67 -17.13
CA ARG A 52 -12.96 1.04 -17.89
C ARG A 52 -14.32 1.05 -17.19
N THR A 53 -14.31 1.12 -15.85
CA THR A 53 -15.55 1.19 -15.04
C THR A 53 -16.10 2.61 -14.92
N LEU A 54 -15.38 3.62 -15.41
CA LEU A 54 -15.80 5.01 -15.40
C LEU A 54 -16.39 5.38 -16.76
N LYS A 55 -17.58 6.00 -16.76
CA LYS A 55 -18.20 6.54 -17.99
C LYS A 55 -17.41 7.72 -18.55
N GLU A 56 -16.82 8.52 -17.66
CA GLU A 56 -15.98 9.67 -18.00
C GLU A 56 -14.73 9.70 -17.10
N PRO A 57 -13.59 10.23 -17.58
CA PRO A 57 -12.40 10.36 -16.75
C PRO A 57 -12.59 11.30 -15.57
N ILE A 58 -12.01 10.95 -14.42
CA ILE A 58 -11.98 11.79 -13.23
C ILE A 58 -10.78 12.74 -13.31
N ILE A 59 -11.01 14.03 -13.06
CA ILE A 59 -9.96 15.07 -12.99
C ILE A 59 -10.04 15.74 -11.63
N ILE A 60 -8.96 15.67 -10.85
CA ILE A 60 -8.84 16.33 -9.55
C ILE A 60 -7.73 17.39 -9.62
N GLU A 61 -8.10 18.66 -9.48
CA GLU A 61 -7.15 19.78 -9.49
C GLU A 61 -6.42 19.94 -8.14
N TRP A 62 -5.13 20.28 -8.20
CA TRP A 62 -4.28 20.55 -7.04
C TRP A 62 -4.40 22.01 -6.60
N GLY A 63 -4.84 22.26 -5.35
CA GLY A 63 -5.09 23.60 -4.83
C GLY A 63 -4.23 23.99 -3.61
N ARG A 64 -3.80 25.26 -3.53
CA ARG A 64 -2.91 25.86 -2.50
C ARG A 64 -3.64 26.58 -1.34
N LYS A 65 -3.10 26.44 -0.10
CA LYS A 65 -3.15 27.28 1.16
C LYS A 65 -4.41 27.18 2.08
N ARG A 66 -4.36 27.33 3.43
CA ARG A 66 -3.46 27.98 4.44
C ARG A 66 -3.28 27.13 5.73
N ALA A 67 -2.25 27.43 6.53
CA ALA A 67 -1.99 26.87 7.87
C ALA A 67 -2.05 27.94 8.98
N GLY A 68 -2.38 27.53 10.22
CA GLY A 68 -2.13 28.31 11.44
C GLY A 68 -2.68 27.70 12.75
N ALA A 69 -1.80 27.63 13.76
CA ALA A 69 -2.00 27.68 15.23
C ALA A 69 -1.45 26.49 16.08
N GLN A 70 -0.98 26.81 17.29
CA GLN A 70 0.01 26.10 18.13
C GLN A 70 -0.47 25.87 19.60
N PHE A 71 -0.05 24.72 20.19
CA PHE A 71 0.14 24.28 21.61
C PHE A 71 -1.01 24.14 22.66
N TYR A 72 -1.15 22.98 23.36
CA TYR A 72 -0.57 22.52 24.66
C TYR A 72 -1.19 21.15 25.12
N ILE A 73 -0.54 20.43 26.07
CA ILE A 73 -0.56 18.95 26.27
C ILE A 73 -1.28 18.48 27.56
N HIS A 74 -1.97 17.33 27.52
CA HIS A 74 -2.18 16.44 28.69
C HIS A 74 -2.17 14.93 28.27
N ILE A 75 -1.61 14.07 29.13
CA ILE A 75 -1.15 12.70 28.81
C ILE A 75 -2.10 11.60 29.32
N SER A 76 -2.31 10.55 28.53
CA SER A 76 -2.67 9.18 28.99
C SER A 76 -2.11 8.15 27.99
N LEU A 77 -1.55 7.04 28.48
CA LEU A 77 -0.86 5.99 27.70
C LEU A 77 -1.69 4.69 27.70
N LEU A 78 -1.89 4.10 26.52
CA LEU A 78 -2.32 2.70 26.34
C LEU A 78 -1.29 2.02 25.43
N PHE A 79 -0.85 0.81 25.80
CA PHE A 79 0.11 0.01 25.04
C PHE A 79 -0.65 -1.05 24.21
N THR A 80 -0.45 -1.06 22.90
CA THR A 80 -0.90 -2.10 21.96
C THR A 80 0.29 -2.89 21.45
N ALA A 81 0.11 -4.19 21.17
CA ALA A 81 1.13 -5.01 20.50
C ALA A 81 1.35 -4.51 19.05
N GLU A 82 2.60 -4.45 18.60
CA GLU A 82 2.97 -3.92 17.27
C GLU A 82 2.95 -5.05 16.24
N LYS A 83 2.32 -4.83 15.08
CA LYS A 83 2.26 -5.81 14.00
C LYS A 83 3.17 -5.41 12.86
N HIS A 84 3.94 -6.37 12.36
CA HIS A 84 4.81 -6.17 11.22
C HIS A 84 4.59 -7.22 10.14
N SER A 85 4.84 -6.85 8.88
CA SER A 85 4.62 -7.70 7.72
C SER A 85 5.72 -7.53 6.69
N LEU A 86 6.05 -8.64 6.01
CA LEU A 86 6.88 -8.66 4.82
C LEU A 86 6.14 -9.43 3.75
N TYR A 87 5.75 -8.74 2.69
CA TYR A 87 5.09 -9.37 1.54
C TYR A 87 5.84 -9.09 0.25
N TYR A 88 5.85 -10.10 -0.60
CA TYR A 88 6.20 -9.99 -2.00
C TYR A 88 4.95 -10.12 -2.85
N ILE A 89 4.82 -9.20 -3.80
CA ILE A 89 3.72 -9.17 -4.74
C ILE A 89 4.31 -9.34 -6.13
N TYR A 90 3.78 -10.30 -6.88
CA TYR A 90 4.06 -10.51 -8.29
C TYR A 90 2.78 -10.27 -9.08
N THR A 91 2.86 -9.54 -10.18
CA THR A 91 1.71 -9.28 -11.06
C THR A 91 2.13 -9.50 -12.49
N ALA A 92 1.39 -10.31 -13.21
CA ALA A 92 1.59 -10.60 -14.62
C ALA A 92 0.32 -10.28 -15.42
N LEU A 93 0.50 -9.63 -16.56
CA LEU A 93 -0.53 -9.31 -17.53
C LEU A 93 -0.41 -10.28 -18.71
N SER A 94 -1.54 -10.77 -19.23
CA SER A 94 -1.55 -11.68 -20.39
C SER A 94 -0.97 -11.05 -21.65
N LYS A 95 -1.01 -9.71 -21.73
CA LYS A 95 -0.44 -8.93 -22.82
C LYS A 95 0.03 -7.57 -22.32
N PRO A 96 0.96 -6.92 -23.04
CA PRO A 96 1.31 -5.53 -22.77
C PRO A 96 0.09 -4.63 -22.84
N VAL A 97 0.09 -3.61 -21.99
CA VAL A 97 -0.81 -2.47 -22.11
C VAL A 97 0.08 -1.27 -22.33
N ASP A 98 -0.05 -0.61 -23.48
CA ASP A 98 0.79 0.53 -23.89
C ASP A 98 0.47 1.78 -23.05
N LEU A 99 0.71 1.69 -21.75
CA LEU A 99 0.36 2.69 -20.75
C LEU A 99 1.57 2.98 -19.84
N PRO A 100 1.97 4.25 -19.72
CA PRO A 100 3.11 4.66 -18.89
C PRO A 100 3.05 4.16 -17.43
N GLY A 101 4.12 3.49 -17.00
CA GLY A 101 4.30 2.89 -15.68
C GLY A 101 3.53 1.58 -15.45
N ILE A 102 2.98 0.96 -16.50
CA ILE A 102 2.33 -0.36 -16.41
C ILE A 102 3.12 -1.34 -17.28
N TYR A 103 3.72 -2.32 -16.62
CA TYR A 103 4.55 -3.33 -17.26
C TYR A 103 3.83 -4.66 -17.30
N GLN A 104 4.17 -5.49 -18.29
CA GLN A 104 3.58 -6.82 -18.44
C GLN A 104 3.87 -7.70 -17.22
N PHE A 105 5.05 -7.58 -16.63
CA PHE A 105 5.35 -8.22 -15.35
C PHE A 105 5.99 -7.24 -14.38
N THR A 106 5.55 -7.30 -13.13
CA THR A 106 6.12 -6.54 -12.02
C THR A 106 6.27 -7.40 -10.79
N ALA A 107 7.27 -7.08 -9.97
CA ALA A 107 7.44 -7.70 -8.67
C ALA A 107 7.98 -6.70 -7.65
N MET A 108 7.47 -6.73 -6.43
CA MET A 108 7.87 -5.80 -5.38
C MET A 108 7.86 -6.45 -4.00
N GLY A 109 8.77 -6.00 -3.14
CA GLY A 109 8.77 -6.28 -1.71
C GLY A 109 8.16 -5.12 -0.94
N LEU A 110 7.29 -5.42 0.02
CA LEU A 110 6.64 -4.49 0.93
C LEU A 110 6.99 -4.88 2.37
N LEU A 111 7.64 -3.99 3.11
CA LEU A 111 7.84 -4.09 4.55
C LEU A 111 6.88 -3.11 5.22
N ASP A 112 5.90 -3.60 5.98
CA ASP A 112 4.86 -2.77 6.61
C ASP A 112 4.16 -1.83 5.60
N ASP A 113 3.81 -2.34 4.42
CA ASP A 113 3.28 -1.61 3.26
C ASP A 113 4.23 -0.59 2.59
N ILE A 114 5.46 -0.44 3.09
CA ILE A 114 6.50 0.39 2.49
C ILE A 114 7.25 -0.43 1.45
N GLN A 115 7.34 0.08 0.24
CA GLN A 115 8.04 -0.62 -0.84
C GLN A 115 9.55 -0.55 -0.66
N ILE A 116 10.18 -1.71 -0.52
CA ILE A 116 11.62 -1.84 -0.26
C ILE A 116 12.41 -2.22 -1.52
N ASP A 117 11.78 -2.91 -2.45
CA ASP A 117 12.34 -3.23 -3.76
C ASP A 117 11.27 -3.21 -4.86
N TYR A 118 11.73 -3.07 -6.10
CA TYR A 118 10.89 -3.14 -7.29
C TYR A 118 11.63 -3.84 -8.44
N TYR A 119 10.85 -4.43 -9.34
CA TYR A 119 11.28 -5.08 -10.56
C TYR A 119 10.17 -4.91 -11.59
N ASN A 120 10.53 -4.66 -12.85
CA ASN A 120 9.61 -4.65 -13.99
C ASN A 120 10.21 -5.39 -15.19
N SER A 121 9.36 -5.80 -16.12
CA SER A 121 9.75 -6.59 -17.31
C SER A 121 10.53 -5.81 -18.37
N GLU A 122 10.64 -4.49 -18.28
CA GLU A 122 11.41 -3.68 -19.22
C GLU A 122 12.85 -3.51 -18.76
N GLU A 123 13.06 -2.98 -17.56
CA GLU A 123 14.39 -2.83 -16.96
C GLU A 123 15.01 -4.17 -16.56
N GLN A 124 14.16 -5.14 -16.25
CA GLN A 124 14.51 -6.50 -15.82
C GLN A 124 15.58 -6.55 -14.72
N LYS A 125 15.54 -5.59 -13.81
CA LYS A 125 16.49 -5.45 -12.70
C LYS A 125 15.75 -5.25 -11.38
N LYS A 126 16.16 -5.95 -10.33
CA LYS A 126 15.65 -5.71 -8.97
C LYS A 126 16.38 -4.49 -8.42
N ILE A 127 15.66 -3.41 -8.19
CA ILE A 127 16.22 -2.14 -7.70
C ILE A 127 15.78 -1.83 -6.28
N PRO A 128 16.65 -1.26 -5.43
CA PRO A 128 16.26 -0.77 -4.12
C PRO A 128 15.29 0.40 -4.25
N LYS A 129 14.31 0.46 -3.34
CA LYS A 129 13.40 1.61 -3.21
C LYS A 129 13.57 2.38 -1.90
N GLN A 130 14.48 1.93 -1.05
CA GLN A 130 14.83 2.59 0.21
C GLN A 130 16.35 2.77 0.31
N THR A 131 16.80 3.85 0.93
CA THR A 131 18.23 4.19 1.09
C THR A 131 18.97 3.10 1.86
N TRP A 132 18.46 2.70 3.04
CA TRP A 132 19.02 1.59 3.81
C TRP A 132 19.13 0.28 3.02
N MET A 133 18.19 -0.02 2.11
CA MET A 133 18.31 -1.24 1.28
C MET A 133 19.55 -1.14 0.40
N LYS A 134 19.76 0.01 -0.26
CA LYS A 134 20.92 0.24 -1.13
C LYS A 134 22.23 0.17 -0.35
N GLU A 135 22.27 0.71 0.87
CA GLU A 135 23.49 0.81 1.67
C GLU A 135 23.85 -0.47 2.43
N LYS A 136 22.86 -1.22 2.91
CA LYS A 136 23.07 -2.38 3.79
C LYS A 136 23.08 -3.71 3.04
N MET A 137 22.47 -3.79 1.85
CA MET A 137 22.43 -5.03 1.07
C MET A 137 23.66 -5.15 0.19
N GLN A 138 24.27 -6.34 0.22
CA GLN A 138 25.39 -6.67 -0.64
C GLN A 138 24.96 -6.82 -2.11
N GLU A 139 25.92 -6.70 -3.03
CA GLU A 139 25.67 -6.80 -4.46
C GLU A 139 25.05 -8.16 -4.86
N ASP A 140 25.50 -9.24 -4.24
CA ASP A 140 25.02 -10.59 -4.51
C ASP A 140 23.52 -10.79 -4.20
N TYR A 141 22.98 -10.07 -3.19
CA TYR A 141 21.56 -10.05 -2.89
C TYR A 141 20.74 -9.48 -4.05
N TRP A 142 21.25 -8.44 -4.71
CA TRP A 142 20.59 -7.80 -5.84
C TRP A 142 20.69 -8.64 -7.11
N GLU A 143 21.84 -9.25 -7.36
CA GLU A 143 22.06 -10.13 -8.51
C GLU A 143 21.20 -11.40 -8.43
N LYS A 144 21.31 -12.15 -7.31
CA LYS A 144 20.50 -13.35 -7.07
C LYS A 144 19.01 -13.01 -7.06
N GLY A 145 18.65 -11.88 -6.44
CA GLY A 145 17.28 -11.37 -6.46
C GLY A 145 16.77 -11.08 -7.87
N THR A 146 17.58 -10.42 -8.71
CA THR A 146 17.25 -10.13 -10.10
C THR A 146 17.04 -11.42 -10.90
N GLN A 147 17.94 -12.38 -10.76
CA GLN A 147 17.81 -13.67 -11.46
C GLN A 147 16.55 -14.43 -11.01
N SER A 148 16.24 -14.41 -9.71
CA SER A 148 15.00 -14.97 -9.18
C SER A 148 13.76 -14.31 -9.78
N ARG A 149 13.74 -12.98 -9.92
CA ARG A 149 12.62 -12.24 -10.53
C ARG A 149 12.46 -12.57 -12.03
N LYS A 150 13.57 -12.69 -12.78
CA LYS A 150 13.55 -13.14 -14.20
C LYS A 150 12.98 -14.55 -14.36
N SER A 151 13.40 -15.49 -13.51
CA SER A 151 12.85 -16.86 -13.54
C SER A 151 11.35 -16.88 -13.22
N LYS A 152 10.88 -16.02 -12.30
CA LYS A 152 9.46 -15.87 -12.01
C LYS A 152 8.70 -15.25 -13.18
N GLU A 153 9.21 -14.19 -13.79
CA GLU A 153 8.62 -13.59 -15.01
C GLU A 153 8.35 -14.65 -16.09
N GLN A 154 9.36 -15.47 -16.40
CA GLN A 154 9.21 -16.57 -17.35
C GLN A 154 8.13 -17.58 -16.92
N TRP A 155 8.10 -17.94 -15.64
CA TRP A 155 7.08 -18.82 -15.09
C TRP A 155 5.67 -18.23 -15.27
N PHE A 156 5.47 -16.95 -14.96
CA PHE A 156 4.18 -16.28 -15.11
C PHE A 156 3.75 -16.21 -16.57
N ASN A 157 4.65 -15.84 -17.48
CA ASN A 157 4.36 -15.76 -18.92
C ASN A 157 3.87 -17.10 -19.47
N VAL A 158 4.47 -18.22 -19.06
CA VAL A 158 4.01 -19.56 -19.50
C VAL A 158 2.68 -19.94 -18.84
N ASN A 159 2.50 -19.65 -17.55
CA ASN A 159 1.34 -20.14 -16.80
C ASN A 159 0.08 -19.31 -17.04
N ILE A 160 0.19 -18.03 -17.40
CA ILE A 160 -0.99 -17.21 -17.70
C ILE A 160 -1.71 -17.71 -18.97
N ASP A 161 -0.97 -18.10 -20.01
CA ASP A 161 -1.53 -18.68 -21.24
C ASP A 161 -2.23 -20.02 -20.99
N ILE A 162 -1.62 -20.87 -20.14
CA ILE A 162 -2.21 -22.15 -19.74
C ILE A 162 -3.50 -21.91 -18.94
N LEU A 163 -3.49 -20.92 -18.05
CA LEU A 163 -4.63 -20.59 -17.21
C LEU A 163 -5.78 -20.03 -18.04
N MET A 164 -5.53 -19.09 -18.97
CA MET A 164 -6.53 -18.55 -19.89
C MET A 164 -7.25 -19.66 -20.67
N LYS A 165 -6.49 -20.63 -21.21
CA LYS A 165 -7.06 -21.80 -21.90
C LYS A 165 -7.94 -22.64 -20.97
N ARG A 166 -7.50 -22.84 -19.72
CA ARG A 166 -8.27 -23.59 -18.72
C ARG A 166 -9.56 -22.88 -18.31
N MET A 167 -9.52 -21.55 -18.26
CA MET A 167 -10.67 -20.68 -17.98
C MET A 167 -11.57 -20.48 -19.20
N ARG A 168 -11.21 -21.05 -20.36
CA ARG A 168 -11.94 -20.92 -21.64
C ARG A 168 -12.12 -19.47 -22.09
N GLN A 169 -11.13 -18.63 -21.81
CA GLN A 169 -11.14 -17.21 -22.15
C GLN A 169 -10.46 -16.95 -23.50
N ASN A 170 -10.75 -15.79 -24.08
CA ASN A 170 -10.18 -15.36 -25.35
C ASN A 170 -8.81 -14.68 -25.13
N GLU A 171 -8.01 -14.56 -26.19
CA GLU A 171 -6.71 -13.86 -26.16
C GLU A 171 -6.85 -12.35 -26.37
N SER A 172 -8.05 -11.87 -26.75
CA SER A 172 -8.31 -10.46 -27.03
C SER A 172 -8.51 -9.62 -25.76
N ASP A 173 -8.90 -10.23 -24.65
CA ASP A 173 -9.08 -9.55 -23.38
C ASP A 173 -7.78 -9.54 -22.57
N LEU A 174 -7.65 -8.54 -21.70
CA LEU A 174 -6.54 -8.45 -20.77
C LEU A 174 -6.87 -9.29 -19.54
N HIS A 175 -5.97 -10.21 -19.20
CA HIS A 175 -6.05 -11.03 -17.99
C HIS A 175 -4.89 -10.75 -17.07
N VAL A 176 -5.12 -10.92 -15.76
CA VAL A 176 -4.14 -10.59 -14.71
C VAL A 176 -3.99 -11.78 -13.78
N LEU A 177 -2.76 -12.29 -13.63
CA LEU A 177 -2.41 -13.29 -12.62
C LEU A 177 -1.52 -12.63 -11.58
N GLN A 178 -1.88 -12.75 -10.31
CA GLN A 178 -1.09 -12.20 -9.21
C GLN A 178 -0.74 -13.26 -8.19
N TRP A 179 0.36 -13.03 -7.48
CA TRP A 179 0.80 -13.85 -6.35
C TRP A 179 1.23 -12.95 -5.20
N ARG A 180 0.55 -13.08 -4.06
CA ARG A 180 0.90 -12.44 -2.79
C ARG A 180 1.51 -13.48 -1.87
N HIS A 181 2.71 -13.22 -1.37
CA HIS A 181 3.51 -14.20 -0.64
C HIS A 181 4.32 -13.55 0.48
N GLY A 182 4.22 -14.07 1.71
CA GLY A 182 5.01 -13.56 2.82
C GLY A 182 4.36 -13.78 4.18
N CYS A 183 4.79 -13.03 5.18
CA CYS A 183 4.53 -13.30 6.59
C CYS A 183 4.20 -12.04 7.39
N GLU A 184 3.52 -12.25 8.52
CA GLU A 184 3.23 -11.29 9.56
C GLU A 184 3.78 -11.79 10.89
N VAL A 185 4.27 -10.86 11.70
CA VAL A 185 4.73 -11.12 13.08
C VAL A 185 4.09 -10.13 14.04
N GLU A 186 3.85 -10.59 15.26
CA GLU A 186 3.45 -9.75 16.39
C GLU A 186 4.65 -9.54 17.30
N GLN A 187 4.90 -8.28 17.66
CA GLN A 187 5.97 -7.90 18.56
C GLN A 187 5.41 -7.48 19.93
N GLN A 188 5.86 -8.16 20.97
CA GLN A 188 5.64 -7.78 22.36
C GLN A 188 7.00 -7.63 23.06
N GLY A 189 7.42 -6.39 23.29
CA GLY A 189 8.76 -6.10 23.82
C GLY A 189 9.85 -6.55 22.84
N SER A 190 10.70 -7.48 23.27
CA SER A 190 11.78 -8.06 22.45
C SER A 190 11.38 -9.35 21.73
N GLU A 191 10.23 -9.93 22.04
CA GLU A 191 9.79 -11.19 21.46
C GLU A 191 9.01 -10.94 20.16
N LEU A 192 9.41 -11.66 19.11
CA LEU A 192 8.74 -11.68 17.81
C LEU A 192 8.05 -13.04 17.66
N ALA A 193 6.73 -13.03 17.61
CA ALA A 193 5.94 -14.23 17.37
C ALA A 193 5.43 -14.23 15.93
N PHE A 194 5.62 -15.33 15.22
CA PHE A 194 4.95 -15.56 13.94
C PHE A 194 3.44 -15.49 14.15
N SER A 195 2.78 -14.66 13.35
CA SER A 195 1.33 -14.44 13.44
C SER A 195 0.60 -15.10 12.26
N LYS A 196 1.06 -14.85 11.03
CA LYS A 196 0.41 -15.34 9.81
C LYS A 196 1.41 -15.50 8.68
N GLY A 197 1.18 -16.48 7.80
CA GLY A 197 1.88 -16.65 6.53
C GLY A 197 0.87 -16.80 5.41
N ILE A 198 1.12 -16.18 4.26
CA ILE A 198 0.24 -16.26 3.09
C ILE A 198 1.02 -16.64 1.83
N SER A 199 0.38 -17.43 0.98
CA SER A 199 0.80 -17.67 -0.40
C SER A 199 -0.48 -17.81 -1.22
N GLU A 200 -0.91 -16.72 -1.82
CA GLU A 200 -2.24 -16.56 -2.42
C GLU A 200 -2.06 -16.13 -3.87
N TYR A 201 -2.70 -16.87 -4.79
CA TYR A 201 -2.79 -16.50 -6.18
C TYR A 201 -4.20 -16.02 -6.50
N THR A 202 -4.29 -14.90 -7.21
CA THR A 202 -5.54 -14.35 -7.72
C THR A 202 -5.48 -14.25 -9.24
N TYR A 203 -6.64 -14.41 -9.87
CA TYR A 203 -6.79 -14.33 -11.32
C TYR A 203 -7.96 -13.40 -11.67
N ASP A 204 -7.68 -12.38 -12.48
CA ASP A 204 -8.62 -11.31 -12.84
C ASP A 204 -9.25 -10.59 -11.63
N GLY A 205 -8.53 -10.56 -10.50
CA GLY A 205 -8.97 -9.95 -9.24
C GLY A 205 -9.71 -10.91 -8.30
N GLU A 206 -10.00 -12.13 -8.74
CA GLU A 206 -10.69 -13.16 -7.96
C GLU A 206 -9.72 -14.18 -7.37
N ASP A 207 -10.08 -14.74 -6.22
CA ASP A 207 -9.31 -15.78 -5.55
C ASP A 207 -9.21 -17.07 -6.40
N PHE A 208 -7.99 -17.59 -6.60
CA PHE A 208 -7.74 -18.74 -7.46
C PHE A 208 -7.23 -19.98 -6.69
N ILE A 209 -6.06 -19.87 -6.07
CA ILE A 209 -5.46 -20.94 -5.27
C ILE A 209 -4.62 -20.34 -4.14
N SER A 210 -4.70 -20.90 -2.94
CA SER A 210 -3.93 -20.45 -1.77
C SER A 210 -3.23 -21.61 -1.08
N PHE A 211 -2.25 -21.33 -0.23
CA PHE A 211 -1.58 -22.35 0.59
C PHE A 211 -2.10 -22.33 2.02
N ASP A 212 -2.65 -23.45 2.48
CA ASP A 212 -3.00 -23.65 3.89
C ASP A 212 -1.77 -24.16 4.65
N ILE A 213 -1.22 -23.28 5.48
CA ILE A 213 0.00 -23.53 6.25
C ILE A 213 -0.21 -24.56 7.37
N ALA A 214 -1.42 -24.65 7.92
CA ALA A 214 -1.74 -25.53 9.05
C ALA A 214 -1.67 -26.99 8.59
N VAL A 215 -2.28 -27.30 7.45
CA VAL A 215 -2.25 -28.65 6.87
C VAL A 215 -1.14 -28.85 5.85
N SER A 216 -0.39 -27.80 5.50
CA SER A 216 0.72 -27.83 4.53
C SER A 216 0.30 -28.31 3.13
N GLN A 217 -0.84 -27.80 2.64
CA GLN A 217 -1.41 -28.16 1.33
C GLN A 217 -2.00 -26.95 0.62
N TRP A 218 -2.08 -27.04 -0.71
CA TRP A 218 -2.76 -26.01 -1.51
C TRP A 218 -4.28 -26.16 -1.43
N VAL A 219 -5.02 -25.05 -1.44
CA VAL A 219 -6.47 -25.00 -1.45
C VAL A 219 -6.91 -24.40 -2.76
N ALA A 220 -7.60 -25.20 -3.58
CA ALA A 220 -8.20 -24.74 -4.84
C ALA A 220 -9.52 -24.03 -4.51
N LEU A 221 -9.60 -22.74 -4.84
CA LEU A 221 -10.77 -21.90 -4.53
C LEU A 221 -11.78 -21.91 -5.69
N VAL A 222 -11.33 -22.34 -6.88
CA VAL A 222 -12.16 -22.57 -8.06
C VAL A 222 -11.84 -23.90 -8.73
N GLU A 223 -12.76 -24.45 -9.52
CA GLU A 223 -12.58 -25.73 -10.20
C GLU A 223 -11.34 -25.73 -11.13
N ALA A 224 -11.09 -24.61 -11.81
CA ALA A 224 -9.92 -24.43 -12.66
C ALA A 224 -8.58 -24.52 -11.91
N ALA A 225 -8.58 -24.34 -10.58
CA ALA A 225 -7.37 -24.50 -9.76
C ALA A 225 -7.10 -25.96 -9.36
N LEU A 226 -8.06 -26.87 -9.47
CA LEU A 226 -7.91 -28.29 -9.06
C LEU A 226 -6.73 -29.01 -9.73
N PRO A 227 -6.48 -28.85 -11.05
CA PRO A 227 -5.31 -29.49 -11.67
C PRO A 227 -3.99 -28.95 -11.11
N THR A 228 -3.92 -27.65 -10.80
CA THR A 228 -2.73 -27.02 -10.19
C THR A 228 -2.53 -27.55 -8.77
N LYS A 229 -3.59 -27.57 -7.95
CA LYS A 229 -3.56 -28.16 -6.60
C LYS A 229 -3.02 -29.58 -6.62
N ARG A 230 -3.59 -30.47 -7.44
CA ARG A 230 -3.14 -31.88 -7.54
C ARG A 230 -1.66 -31.98 -7.92
N LYS A 231 -1.22 -31.18 -8.90
CA LYS A 231 0.18 -31.15 -9.34
C LYS A 231 1.11 -30.70 -8.22
N TRP A 232 0.79 -29.60 -7.54
CA TRP A 232 1.65 -29.03 -6.51
C TRP A 232 1.68 -29.87 -5.23
N ASP A 233 0.53 -30.36 -4.77
CA ASP A 233 0.46 -31.25 -3.60
C ASP A 233 1.14 -32.61 -3.82
N SER A 234 1.26 -33.06 -5.07
CA SER A 234 2.04 -34.27 -5.40
C SER A 234 3.55 -34.08 -5.20
N VAL A 235 4.02 -32.84 -5.09
CA VAL A 235 5.43 -32.48 -4.90
C VAL A 235 5.65 -32.08 -3.44
N LEU A 236 5.85 -33.07 -2.57
CA LEU A 236 5.96 -32.86 -1.11
C LEU A 236 7.00 -31.79 -0.72
N ILE A 237 8.13 -31.76 -1.42
CA ILE A 237 9.21 -30.79 -1.16
C ILE A 237 8.77 -29.35 -1.42
N LEU A 238 7.84 -29.11 -2.35
CA LEU A 238 7.31 -27.78 -2.63
C LEU A 238 6.47 -27.29 -1.44
N ASN A 239 5.64 -28.15 -0.86
CA ASN A 239 4.80 -27.80 0.28
C ASN A 239 5.65 -27.54 1.53
N GLN A 240 6.65 -28.39 1.78
CA GLN A 240 7.61 -28.21 2.88
C GLN A 240 8.41 -26.92 2.73
N TYR A 241 8.94 -26.64 1.53
CA TYR A 241 9.64 -25.39 1.23
C TYR A 241 8.74 -24.17 1.44
N THR A 242 7.51 -24.22 0.90
CA THR A 242 6.55 -23.10 1.04
C THR A 242 6.28 -22.80 2.51
N LYS A 243 6.00 -23.82 3.32
CA LYS A 243 5.79 -23.66 4.77
C LYS A 243 7.04 -23.13 5.48
N GLY A 244 8.20 -23.75 5.23
CA GLY A 244 9.47 -23.34 5.85
C GLY A 244 9.86 -21.91 5.51
N TYR A 245 9.60 -21.46 4.28
CA TYR A 245 9.80 -20.06 3.92
C TYR A 245 8.87 -19.14 4.71
N LEU A 246 7.57 -19.43 4.76
CA LEU A 246 6.59 -18.56 5.40
C LEU A 246 6.78 -18.45 6.91
N GLU A 247 7.06 -19.55 7.60
CA GLU A 247 7.19 -19.58 9.07
C GLU A 247 8.57 -19.10 9.55
N LYS A 248 9.61 -19.25 8.72
CA LYS A 248 10.99 -19.04 9.14
C LYS A 248 11.75 -18.03 8.26
N GLU A 249 12.03 -18.37 7.01
CA GLU A 249 12.91 -17.52 6.18
C GLU A 249 12.34 -16.11 5.99
N CYS A 250 11.03 -16.00 5.80
CA CYS A 250 10.33 -14.72 5.70
C CYS A 250 10.45 -13.92 6.99
N VAL A 251 10.28 -14.56 8.15
CA VAL A 251 10.39 -13.92 9.46
C VAL A 251 11.82 -13.43 9.71
N ASP A 252 12.83 -14.23 9.34
CA ASP A 252 14.24 -13.87 9.43
C ASP A 252 14.55 -12.64 8.55
N TRP A 253 14.06 -12.63 7.31
CA TRP A 253 14.21 -11.48 6.41
C TRP A 253 13.47 -10.24 6.90
N LEU A 254 12.24 -10.41 7.38
CA LEU A 254 11.42 -9.33 7.96
C LEU A 254 12.19 -8.69 9.11
N ASN A 255 12.68 -9.49 10.07
CA ASN A 255 13.43 -8.99 11.21
C ASN A 255 14.71 -8.25 10.79
N LYS A 256 15.46 -8.81 9.85
CA LYS A 256 16.68 -8.19 9.31
C LYS A 256 16.39 -6.85 8.63
N PHE A 257 15.36 -6.78 7.79
CA PHE A 257 14.98 -5.54 7.11
C PHE A 257 14.47 -4.49 8.07
N ARG A 258 13.70 -4.89 9.09
CA ARG A 258 13.29 -3.98 10.17
C ARG A 258 14.48 -3.44 10.95
N GLU A 259 15.48 -4.26 11.26
CA GLU A 259 16.66 -3.78 11.99
C GLU A 259 17.42 -2.68 11.20
N TYR A 260 17.43 -2.76 9.87
CA TYR A 260 18.02 -1.74 9.01
C TYR A 260 17.10 -0.53 8.84
N GLY A 261 15.84 -0.76 8.50
CA GLY A 261 14.84 0.27 8.26
C GLY A 261 14.54 1.08 9.51
N ASP A 262 14.34 0.44 10.67
CA ASP A 262 14.06 1.13 11.93
C ASP A 262 15.21 2.04 12.37
N LYS A 263 16.48 1.72 12.06
CA LYS A 263 17.59 2.64 12.40
C LYS A 263 17.47 3.97 11.65
N GLU A 264 16.96 3.96 10.42
CA GLU A 264 16.71 5.19 9.65
C GLU A 264 15.33 5.81 9.98
N LEU A 265 14.29 4.97 10.14
CA LEU A 265 12.90 5.38 10.32
C LEU A 265 12.54 5.73 11.78
N ARG A 266 13.36 5.37 12.78
CA ARG A 266 13.25 5.87 14.17
C ARG A 266 13.52 7.37 14.30
N HIS A 267 14.16 7.97 13.29
CA HIS A 267 14.23 9.42 13.16
C HIS A 267 12.94 10.02 12.57
N GLY A 268 11.90 9.20 12.35
CA GLY A 268 10.60 9.60 11.84
C GLY A 268 10.02 10.77 12.61
N SER A 269 9.75 11.84 11.89
CA SER A 269 9.13 13.04 12.41
C SER A 269 7.77 12.70 13.02
N SER A 270 7.42 13.45 14.08
CA SER A 270 6.05 13.45 14.57
C SER A 270 5.08 13.79 13.42
N PRO A 271 3.87 13.18 13.37
CA PRO A 271 2.85 13.54 12.40
C PRO A 271 2.65 15.05 12.39
N THR A 272 2.69 15.61 11.20
CA THR A 272 2.15 16.94 10.96
C THR A 272 0.63 16.80 10.85
N VAL A 273 -0.09 17.54 11.68
CA VAL A 273 -1.55 17.51 11.71
C VAL A 273 -2.11 18.79 11.10
N HIS A 274 -3.06 18.63 10.19
CA HIS A 274 -3.76 19.73 9.54
C HIS A 274 -5.26 19.57 9.73
N VAL A 275 -5.93 20.69 9.99
CA VAL A 275 -7.38 20.74 10.16
C VAL A 275 -7.94 21.81 9.24
N PHE A 276 -9.02 21.45 8.55
CA PHE A 276 -9.67 22.31 7.57
C PHE A 276 -11.18 22.32 7.82
N ALA A 277 -11.80 23.48 7.65
CA ALA A 277 -13.24 23.64 7.62
C ALA A 277 -13.64 24.31 6.30
N LYS A 278 -14.50 23.66 5.52
CA LYS A 278 -15.04 24.19 4.26
C LYS A 278 -16.56 24.02 4.23
N ARG A 279 -17.29 24.86 3.50
CA ARG A 279 -18.72 24.60 3.26
C ARG A 279 -18.86 23.29 2.47
N SER A 280 -19.82 22.45 2.84
CA SER A 280 -20.09 21.23 2.09
C SER A 280 -20.62 21.58 0.70
N ILE A 281 -20.12 20.84 -0.30
CA ILE A 281 -20.53 20.98 -1.70
C ILE A 281 -21.92 20.37 -1.90
N LYS A 282 -22.23 19.29 -1.17
CA LYS A 282 -23.52 18.58 -1.24
C LYS A 282 -24.62 19.34 -0.52
N ASP A 283 -24.31 19.89 0.65
CA ASP A 283 -25.26 20.66 1.47
C ASP A 283 -24.61 21.97 1.95
N LYS A 284 -25.02 23.09 1.35
CA LYS A 284 -24.45 24.41 1.68
C LYS A 284 -24.76 24.88 3.10
N SER A 285 -25.69 24.23 3.80
CA SER A 285 -26.00 24.50 5.22
C SER A 285 -25.03 23.83 6.20
N LYS A 286 -24.22 22.86 5.73
CA LYS A 286 -23.24 22.12 6.53
C LYS A 286 -21.80 22.57 6.26
N LEU A 287 -20.96 22.41 7.27
CA LEU A 287 -19.50 22.48 7.15
C LEU A 287 -18.93 21.06 7.02
N LYS A 288 -18.03 20.89 6.07
CA LYS A 288 -17.14 19.74 5.99
C LYS A 288 -15.89 20.04 6.81
N LEU A 289 -15.71 19.30 7.90
CA LEU A 289 -14.50 19.34 8.71
C LEU A 289 -13.60 18.18 8.29
N THR A 290 -12.34 18.47 7.98
CA THR A 290 -11.34 17.48 7.57
C THR A 290 -10.17 17.58 8.52
N CYS A 291 -9.79 16.46 9.15
CA CYS A 291 -8.52 16.33 9.84
C CYS A 291 -7.59 15.38 9.10
N VAL A 292 -6.35 15.78 8.93
CA VAL A 292 -5.29 15.01 8.26
C VAL A 292 -4.10 14.91 9.20
N ALA A 293 -3.59 13.70 9.39
CA ALA A 293 -2.25 13.47 9.93
C ALA A 293 -1.38 12.94 8.78
N THR A 294 -0.15 13.45 8.65
CA THR A 294 0.81 12.99 7.63
C THR A 294 2.24 13.04 8.17
N GLY A 295 3.16 12.28 7.59
CA GLY A 295 4.56 12.27 7.99
C GLY A 295 4.86 11.36 9.17
N PHE A 296 3.91 10.53 9.62
CA PHE A 296 4.11 9.66 10.78
C PHE A 296 4.69 8.31 10.39
N TYR A 297 5.58 7.79 11.23
CA TYR A 297 6.08 6.41 11.22
C TYR A 297 6.38 6.00 12.66
N PRO A 298 5.99 4.80 13.14
CA PRO A 298 5.44 3.65 12.41
C PRO A 298 3.99 3.83 11.94
N ARG A 299 3.46 2.83 11.21
CA ARG A 299 2.12 2.84 10.57
C ARG A 299 0.97 3.13 11.54
N ASP A 300 1.05 2.60 12.76
CA ASP A 300 -0.07 2.65 13.70
C ASP A 300 -0.33 4.06 14.24
N VAL A 301 -1.52 4.59 13.93
CA VAL A 301 -2.00 5.89 14.40
C VAL A 301 -3.48 5.82 14.79
N THR A 302 -3.82 6.45 15.90
CA THR A 302 -5.21 6.79 16.22
C THR A 302 -5.48 8.20 15.72
N LEU A 303 -6.40 8.36 14.77
CA LEU A 303 -6.84 9.65 14.25
C LEU A 303 -8.37 9.66 14.25
N GLY A 304 -8.98 10.70 14.81
CA GLY A 304 -10.42 10.88 14.78
C GLY A 304 -10.83 12.31 15.11
N ILE A 305 -12.07 12.64 14.76
CA ILE A 305 -12.70 13.91 15.15
C ILE A 305 -13.59 13.62 16.36
N ARG A 306 -13.48 14.46 17.38
CA ARG A 306 -14.31 14.41 18.58
C ARG A 306 -15.24 15.61 18.62
N LYS A 307 -16.48 15.39 19.02
CA LYS A 307 -17.46 16.43 19.34
C LYS A 307 -17.59 16.51 20.85
N SER A 308 -17.31 17.67 21.43
CA SER A 308 -17.26 17.86 22.88
C SER A 308 -16.40 16.79 23.59
N HIS A 309 -15.22 16.51 23.03
CA HIS A 309 -14.25 15.50 23.49
C HIS A 309 -14.71 14.02 23.42
N THR A 310 -15.85 13.72 22.81
CA THR A 310 -16.33 12.37 22.54
C THR A 310 -16.06 12.01 21.09
N PHE A 311 -15.44 10.85 20.82
CA PHE A 311 -15.27 10.36 19.46
C PHE A 311 -16.62 10.20 18.77
N LEU A 312 -16.70 10.72 17.56
CA LEU A 312 -17.82 10.42 16.66
C LEU A 312 -17.72 8.96 16.22
N SER A 313 -18.87 8.34 15.97
CA SER A 313 -18.93 6.96 15.52
C SER A 313 -18.39 6.81 14.08
N GLU A 314 -18.10 5.56 13.68
CA GLU A 314 -17.68 5.27 12.31
C GLU A 314 -18.75 5.65 11.28
N ASP A 315 -20.04 5.59 11.65
CA ASP A 315 -21.15 5.99 10.77
C ASP A 315 -21.23 7.51 10.55
N GLU A 316 -20.66 8.30 11.47
CA GLU A 316 -20.63 9.76 11.41
C GLU A 316 -19.38 10.30 10.73
N THR A 317 -18.37 9.45 10.47
CA THR A 317 -17.05 9.85 9.99
C THR A 317 -16.64 9.11 8.72
N GLU A 318 -16.11 9.85 7.74
CA GLU A 318 -15.50 9.26 6.54
C GLU A 318 -13.98 9.24 6.70
N SER A 319 -13.36 8.05 6.74
CA SER A 319 -11.90 7.91 6.81
C SER A 319 -11.31 7.40 5.50
N THR A 320 -10.12 7.90 5.13
CA THR A 320 -9.37 7.40 3.98
C THR A 320 -8.64 6.08 4.22
N GLY A 321 -8.63 5.60 5.46
CA GLY A 321 -7.64 4.62 5.93
C GLY A 321 -6.22 5.20 5.97
N ILE A 322 -5.28 4.41 6.48
CA ILE A 322 -3.85 4.75 6.49
C ILE A 322 -3.27 4.51 5.10
N ARG A 323 -2.50 5.46 4.57
CA ARG A 323 -1.92 5.41 3.22
C ARG A 323 -0.43 5.75 3.29
N PRO A 324 0.44 5.08 2.51
CA PRO A 324 1.87 5.37 2.50
C PRO A 324 2.20 6.66 1.73
N ASN A 325 3.09 7.47 2.30
CA ASN A 325 3.75 8.61 1.68
C ASN A 325 4.92 8.18 0.79
N HIS A 326 5.52 9.13 0.07
CA HIS A 326 6.63 8.82 -0.85
C HIS A 326 7.93 8.58 -0.08
N ASP A 327 8.12 9.34 0.98
CA ASP A 327 9.25 9.33 1.89
C ASP A 327 9.25 8.15 2.90
N GLY A 328 8.40 7.14 2.69
CA GLY A 328 8.27 6.00 3.60
C GLY A 328 7.45 6.26 4.87
N THR A 329 6.94 7.48 5.07
CA THR A 329 6.01 7.79 6.17
C THR A 329 4.57 7.45 5.79
N PHE A 330 3.59 7.72 6.66
CA PHE A 330 2.17 7.48 6.40
C PHE A 330 1.33 8.74 6.56
N GLN A 331 0.13 8.69 5.98
CA GLN A 331 -0.92 9.69 6.14
C GLN A 331 -2.29 9.04 6.36
N LYS A 332 -3.18 9.74 7.06
CA LYS A 332 -4.59 9.35 7.24
C LYS A 332 -5.43 10.63 7.31
N SER A 333 -6.62 10.62 6.74
CA SER A 333 -7.60 11.68 6.96
C SER A 333 -8.95 11.14 7.44
N VAL A 334 -9.64 11.97 8.21
CA VAL A 334 -10.99 11.74 8.73
C VAL A 334 -11.81 13.00 8.45
N GLU A 335 -13.02 12.81 7.95
CA GLU A 335 -13.91 13.87 7.53
C GLU A 335 -15.30 13.70 8.14
N ILE A 336 -15.94 14.81 8.50
CA ILE A 336 -17.35 14.85 8.93
C ILE A 336 -18.10 15.98 8.22
N GLN A 337 -19.43 15.86 8.15
CA GLN A 337 -20.31 16.91 7.66
C GLN A 337 -21.34 17.29 8.71
N GLU A 338 -21.32 18.54 9.14
CA GLU A 338 -22.04 18.95 10.34
C GLU A 338 -22.53 20.39 10.22
N ASN A 339 -23.72 20.66 10.76
CA ASN A 339 -24.29 22.02 10.86
C ASN A 339 -24.44 22.50 12.30
N GLU A 340 -24.22 21.63 13.27
CA GLU A 340 -24.33 21.97 14.69
C GLU A 340 -23.18 22.86 15.15
N LYS A 341 -23.51 23.84 15.99
CA LYS A 341 -22.52 24.65 16.69
C LYS A 341 -22.09 23.92 17.96
N ALA A 342 -21.01 23.16 17.87
CA ALA A 342 -20.34 22.53 19.00
C ALA A 342 -18.83 22.76 18.94
N GLU A 343 -18.14 22.36 20.00
CA GLU A 343 -16.67 22.28 20.00
C GLU A 343 -16.25 20.98 19.33
N TYR A 344 -15.48 21.08 18.25
CA TYR A 344 -14.88 19.93 17.59
C TYR A 344 -13.39 19.94 17.80
N ASP A 345 -12.81 18.78 18.07
CA ASP A 345 -11.37 18.62 18.12
C ASP A 345 -10.86 17.46 17.29
N CYS A 346 -9.72 17.65 16.62
CA CYS A 346 -9.02 16.54 15.99
C CYS A 346 -8.04 15.93 16.99
N PHE A 347 -8.19 14.63 17.24
CA PHE A 347 -7.32 13.85 18.11
C PHE A 347 -6.37 12.97 17.29
N VAL A 348 -5.08 13.01 17.61
CA VAL A 348 -4.04 12.18 16.98
C VAL A 348 -3.13 11.54 18.02
N SER A 349 -3.15 10.21 18.17
CA SER A 349 -2.20 9.50 19.03
C SER A 349 -1.31 8.58 18.20
N HIS A 350 0.00 8.69 18.39
CA HIS A 350 1.02 7.96 17.65
C HIS A 350 2.24 7.66 18.54
N LYS A 351 3.00 6.61 18.24
CA LYS A 351 4.14 6.14 19.06
C LYS A 351 5.17 7.25 19.33
N ASN A 352 5.47 8.07 18.31
CA ASN A 352 6.46 9.15 18.37
C ASN A 352 5.79 10.53 18.58
N PHE A 353 4.51 10.54 18.95
CA PHE A 353 3.74 11.77 19.08
C PHE A 353 2.47 11.63 19.91
N LYS A 354 2.43 12.36 21.02
CA LYS A 354 1.27 12.36 21.90
C LYS A 354 0.36 13.54 21.58
N SER A 355 -0.85 13.21 21.10
CA SER A 355 -2.08 14.00 21.09
C SER A 355 -1.93 15.51 20.85
N ILE A 356 -2.24 15.97 19.63
CA ILE A 356 -2.75 17.34 19.45
C ILE A 356 -4.25 17.32 19.69
N ILE A 357 -4.76 18.32 20.40
CA ILE A 357 -6.18 18.71 20.45
C ILE A 357 -6.28 20.05 19.71
N ILE A 358 -6.92 20.07 18.54
CA ILE A 358 -7.18 21.32 17.81
C ILE A 358 -8.63 21.69 17.98
N LYS A 359 -8.94 22.69 18.80
CA LYS A 359 -10.31 23.18 18.98
C LYS A 359 -10.77 23.97 17.75
N LEU A 360 -11.95 23.63 17.23
CA LEU A 360 -12.67 24.38 16.21
C LEU A 360 -13.91 25.02 16.85
N GLY A 361 -13.92 26.35 16.94
CA GLY A 361 -14.98 27.17 17.53
C GLY A 361 -14.51 28.62 17.68
N ARG A 362 -15.42 29.59 17.70
CA ARG A 362 -15.10 31.01 17.89
C ARG A 362 -14.45 31.29 19.24
#